data_AF-A0A9Q0KVE3-F1
#
_entry.id   AF-A0A9Q0KVE3-F1
#
_cell.length_a   1.000
_cell.length_b   1.000
_cell.length_c   1.000
_cell.angle_alpha   90.00
_cell.angle_beta   90.00
_cell.angle_gamma   90.00
#
_symmetry.space_group_name_H-M   'P 1'
#
loop_
_entity.id
_entity.type
_entity.pdbx_description
1 polymer ?
#
loop_
_entity_poly.entity_id
_entity_poly.type
_entity_poly.pdbx_seq_one_letter_code
_entity_poly.pdbx_strand_id
1 'polypeptide(L)'
;MLLEVQGSPTVLRVMNRDNSASWADIAEEGESTGKEDGEMESQEARELDEDQINEDDVGSDGDTMSKSLVSAVPKHTSTFLSCYPAPPNPASSHGPSNSRKGLISSALDCESNVAKTITVDKSGTGNFVTIQGAIDSVPSNNNQWIRIFVKPGIYIERVMIDQHKPCILLQGASRTTTIIQDNAHDAINTSATFTLRAENFVAKNIGFKNTYNLEPPSGGPKRIPVVAARIIGDKASFHSCGFFGLQDTLWDQHGRHFFNQCYIQGAVDFIFGAGQSIYEGCIVNVTARGLQPSNDVAGYITAQRRNSSDDPSGFVFKNSNVVGNGLAYLGRAWGPYSRVIFVKSFLSQVVVPQGWDAWSFIGHEQNFMYAESDCTGPGSDTSKRVTWEKKISDSELKDFTQISFINKEGWIEKQP
;
A
#
# COMPACT_ATOMS: atom_id res chain seq x y z
N MET A 1 27.36 -19.00 22.30
CA MET A 1 28.64 -19.66 21.96
C MET A 1 28.77 -19.54 20.45
N LEU A 2 29.80 -18.83 19.99
CA LEU A 2 30.07 -18.54 18.57
C LEU A 2 30.34 -19.82 17.77
N LEU A 3 29.88 -19.86 16.51
CA LEU A 3 30.60 -20.50 15.40
C LEU A 3 30.07 -20.00 14.05
N GLU A 4 31.04 -19.67 13.20
CA GLU A 4 30.94 -19.13 11.84
C GLU A 4 30.33 -20.13 10.84
N VAL A 5 29.78 -19.62 9.74
CA VAL A 5 29.31 -20.42 8.59
C VAL A 5 30.12 -20.01 7.36
N GLN A 6 30.93 -20.94 6.84
CA GLN A 6 31.47 -20.92 5.48
C GLN A 6 30.73 -21.96 4.61
N GLY A 7 30.36 -21.54 3.39
CA GLY A 7 30.36 -22.34 2.14
C GLY A 7 29.51 -23.62 2.02
N SER A 8 28.30 -23.47 1.46
CA SER A 8 27.52 -24.31 0.49
C SER A 8 27.74 -25.83 0.34
N PRO A 9 26.74 -26.63 -0.13
CA PRO A 9 25.27 -26.52 -0.07
C PRO A 9 24.65 -27.69 0.72
N THR A 10 23.56 -27.48 1.46
CA THR A 10 22.85 -28.58 2.15
C THR A 10 21.41 -28.73 1.68
N VAL A 11 21.15 -29.95 1.22
CA VAL A 11 19.89 -30.59 0.83
C VAL A 11 18.73 -30.29 1.78
N LEU A 12 17.58 -29.90 1.21
CA LEU A 12 16.30 -29.77 1.94
C LEU A 12 15.80 -31.16 2.40
N ARG A 13 15.55 -31.32 3.70
CA ARG A 13 14.81 -32.47 4.26
C ARG A 13 13.37 -32.08 4.57
N VAL A 14 12.42 -32.80 4.00
CA VAL A 14 11.00 -32.77 4.37
C VAL A 14 10.74 -33.91 5.35
N MET A 15 10.23 -33.62 6.55
CA MET A 15 9.71 -34.64 7.47
C MET A 15 8.25 -34.94 7.14
N ASN A 16 7.91 -36.20 6.91
CA ASN A 16 6.53 -36.69 7.02
C ASN A 16 6.36 -37.48 8.32
N ARG A 17 5.19 -37.30 8.94
CA ARG A 17 4.73 -38.07 10.09
C ARG A 17 4.51 -39.51 9.63
N ASP A 18 5.44 -40.39 9.96
CA ASP A 18 5.21 -41.77 10.43
C ASP A 18 6.55 -42.51 10.39
N ASN A 19 7.03 -42.88 11.58
CA ASN A 19 8.42 -43.13 11.91
C ASN A 19 8.93 -44.53 11.47
N SER A 20 8.93 -44.83 10.17
CA SER A 20 9.53 -46.08 9.63
C SER A 20 10.36 -45.84 8.38
N ALA A 21 11.63 -46.26 8.41
CA ALA A 21 12.61 -46.08 7.34
C ALA A 21 12.63 -47.25 6.36
N SER A 22 12.64 -46.95 5.05
CA SER A 22 13.18 -47.84 4.02
C SER A 22 13.88 -47.02 2.94
N TRP A 23 15.10 -47.43 2.59
CA TRP A 23 15.99 -46.80 1.63
C TRP A 23 15.88 -47.46 0.26
N ALA A 24 15.95 -46.67 -0.82
CA ALA A 24 16.22 -47.17 -2.16
C ALA A 24 17.08 -46.15 -2.92
N ASP A 25 18.24 -46.61 -3.38
CA ASP A 25 19.19 -45.90 -4.23
C ASP A 25 18.70 -45.89 -5.68
N ILE A 26 18.88 -44.77 -6.40
CA ILE A 26 18.93 -44.77 -7.86
C ILE A 26 20.10 -43.88 -8.29
N ALA A 27 21.06 -44.52 -8.95
CA ALA A 27 22.22 -43.94 -9.62
C ALA A 27 21.93 -43.62 -11.09
N GLU A 28 22.87 -42.87 -11.68
CA GLU A 28 22.94 -42.20 -12.98
C GLU A 28 22.68 -43.05 -14.24
N GLU A 29 22.37 -42.35 -15.34
CA GLU A 29 22.92 -42.46 -16.71
C GLU A 29 22.26 -41.32 -17.53
N GLY A 30 22.89 -40.43 -18.30
CA GLY A 30 24.14 -40.48 -19.06
C GLY A 30 23.81 -40.70 -20.55
N GLU A 31 23.80 -39.65 -21.39
CA GLU A 31 24.45 -39.67 -22.73
C GLU A 31 24.29 -38.37 -23.55
N SER A 32 25.40 -38.05 -24.23
CA SER A 32 25.65 -36.94 -25.14
C SER A 32 25.44 -37.33 -26.61
N THR A 33 25.14 -36.37 -27.48
CA THR A 33 25.70 -36.14 -28.85
C THR A 33 25.02 -34.87 -29.38
N GLY A 34 25.57 -33.97 -30.20
CA GLY A 34 26.86 -33.76 -30.83
C GLY A 34 26.70 -32.51 -31.73
N LYS A 35 27.75 -31.68 -31.77
CA LYS A 35 28.16 -30.59 -32.68
C LYS A 35 27.31 -30.25 -33.93
N GLU A 36 27.18 -28.94 -34.22
CA GLU A 36 27.88 -28.33 -35.38
C GLU A 36 27.89 -26.77 -35.33
N ASP A 37 29.12 -26.29 -35.44
CA ASP A 37 29.75 -25.01 -35.81
C ASP A 37 28.96 -23.86 -36.49
N GLY A 38 29.41 -22.63 -36.20
CA GLY A 38 29.12 -21.41 -36.95
C GLY A 38 29.71 -20.14 -36.32
N GLU A 39 30.94 -19.78 -36.73
CA GLU A 39 31.60 -18.46 -36.57
C GLU A 39 30.67 -17.33 -37.09
N MET A 40 30.70 -16.06 -36.66
CA MET A 40 31.84 -15.11 -36.69
C MET A 40 31.35 -13.72 -36.17
N GLU A 41 32.33 -12.88 -35.83
CA GLU A 41 32.31 -11.39 -35.76
C GLU A 41 32.15 -10.69 -34.40
N SER A 42 33.32 -10.43 -33.83
CA SER A 42 33.72 -9.34 -32.94
C SER A 42 33.79 -7.98 -33.64
N GLN A 43 33.35 -6.91 -32.96
CA GLN A 43 33.89 -5.54 -33.09
C GLN A 43 33.84 -4.89 -31.69
N GLU A 44 34.98 -4.81 -31.03
CA GLU A 44 35.87 -3.63 -30.93
C GLU A 44 35.39 -2.55 -29.96
N ALA A 45 36.05 -2.53 -28.81
CA ALA A 45 36.09 -1.45 -27.84
C ALA A 45 36.94 -0.29 -28.40
N ARG A 46 36.53 0.95 -28.09
CA ARG A 46 37.38 2.14 -28.25
C ARG A 46 37.77 2.66 -26.87
N GLU A 47 39.07 2.62 -26.62
CA GLU A 47 39.78 3.48 -25.69
C GLU A 47 39.82 4.92 -26.23
N LEU A 48 39.70 5.90 -25.35
CA LEU A 48 40.29 7.23 -25.53
C LEU A 48 40.88 7.68 -24.19
N ASP A 49 42.11 8.15 -24.30
CA ASP A 49 43.08 8.47 -23.26
C ASP A 49 42.76 9.69 -22.39
N GLU A 50 43.32 9.60 -21.18
CA GLU A 50 44.04 10.59 -20.36
C GLU A 50 43.83 12.09 -20.58
N ASP A 51 43.57 12.79 -19.47
CA ASP A 51 44.22 14.07 -19.19
C ASP A 51 44.57 14.17 -17.69
N GLN A 52 45.84 14.51 -17.45
CA GLN A 52 46.48 14.65 -16.15
C GLN A 52 46.16 15.98 -15.46
N ILE A 53 46.05 15.99 -14.13
CA ILE A 53 46.42 17.16 -13.30
C ILE A 53 47.16 16.69 -12.04
N ASN A 54 48.28 17.37 -11.80
CA ASN A 54 49.34 17.17 -10.81
C ASN A 54 48.94 17.15 -9.33
N GLU A 55 49.80 16.49 -8.57
CA GLU A 55 50.03 16.61 -7.12
C GLU A 55 50.38 18.04 -6.69
N ASP A 56 50.06 18.41 -5.44
CA ASP A 56 51.03 18.92 -4.47
C ASP A 56 50.44 19.08 -3.04
N ASP A 57 51.32 18.80 -2.07
CA ASP A 57 51.40 19.23 -0.66
C ASP A 57 50.63 18.55 0.50
N VAL A 58 51.34 17.57 1.10
CA VAL A 58 51.86 17.49 2.49
C VAL A 58 51.19 18.32 3.60
N GLY A 59 50.83 17.65 4.70
CA GLY A 59 50.67 18.28 6.02
C GLY A 59 50.19 17.33 7.11
N SER A 60 51.10 16.97 8.03
CA SER A 60 50.87 16.16 9.22
C SER A 60 50.02 16.87 10.28
N ASP A 61 49.27 16.11 11.06
CA ASP A 61 49.45 15.98 12.53
C ASP A 61 48.25 15.27 13.15
N GLY A 62 48.56 14.29 14.00
CA GLY A 62 47.58 13.60 14.81
C GLY A 62 47.15 14.47 15.98
N ASP A 63 45.88 14.33 16.38
CA ASP A 63 45.52 14.60 17.76
C ASP A 63 44.40 13.68 18.23
N THR A 64 44.62 13.12 19.41
CA THR A 64 43.77 12.12 20.05
C THR A 64 42.83 12.83 21.00
N MET A 65 41.52 12.78 20.78
CA MET A 65 40.54 13.23 21.77
C MET A 65 39.32 12.30 21.77
N SER A 66 39.17 11.57 22.88
CA SER A 66 37.99 10.77 23.19
C SER A 66 36.76 11.67 23.30
N LYS A 67 35.72 11.40 22.50
CA LYS A 67 34.36 11.89 22.78
C LYS A 67 33.34 10.79 22.49
N SER A 68 32.39 10.67 23.40
CA SER A 68 31.31 9.70 23.48
C SER A 68 30.57 9.50 22.15
N LEU A 69 30.50 8.24 21.71
CA LEU A 69 29.62 7.79 20.64
C LEU A 69 28.15 7.82 21.13
N VAL A 70 27.46 8.92 20.87
CA VAL A 70 26.02 8.86 20.61
C VAL A 70 25.91 8.57 19.12
N SER A 71 25.46 7.37 18.74
CA SER A 71 25.29 7.00 17.34
C SER A 71 24.18 7.87 16.73
N ALA A 72 24.57 8.96 16.08
CA ALA A 72 23.71 9.67 15.14
C ALA A 72 23.52 8.74 13.94
N VAL A 73 22.28 8.25 13.75
CA VAL A 73 21.89 7.62 12.49
C VAL A 73 22.05 8.68 11.39
N PRO A 74 22.82 8.45 10.32
CA PRO A 74 22.96 9.42 9.25
C PRO A 74 21.60 9.69 8.61
N LYS A 75 21.25 10.97 8.43
CA LYS A 75 20.14 11.37 7.56
C LYS A 75 20.54 11.06 6.12
N HIS A 76 20.37 9.81 5.70
CA HIS A 76 20.42 9.47 4.28
C HIS A 76 19.16 9.99 3.61
N THR A 77 19.31 11.01 2.77
CA THR A 77 18.33 11.42 1.78
C THR A 77 18.13 10.25 0.82
N SER A 78 17.10 9.45 1.08
CA SER A 78 16.72 8.35 0.22
C SER A 78 16.28 8.90 -1.14
N THR A 79 16.91 8.44 -2.22
CA THR A 79 16.61 8.82 -3.60
C THR A 79 15.36 8.14 -4.17
N PHE A 80 14.43 7.66 -3.33
CA PHE A 80 13.07 7.34 -3.78
C PHE A 80 12.40 8.61 -4.25
N LEU A 81 12.14 8.69 -5.55
CA LEU A 81 11.47 9.83 -6.15
C LEU A 81 10.05 9.88 -5.57
N SER A 82 9.82 10.81 -4.65
CA SER A 82 8.47 11.31 -4.41
C SER A 82 8.06 12.01 -5.70
N CYS A 83 7.19 11.37 -6.49
CA CYS A 83 6.56 12.02 -7.65
C CYS A 83 5.55 13.10 -7.23
N TYR A 84 5.33 13.29 -5.93
CA TYR A 84 4.53 14.40 -5.44
C TYR A 84 5.34 15.69 -5.49
N PRO A 85 4.88 16.72 -6.21
CA PRO A 85 5.43 18.06 -6.01
C PRO A 85 5.21 18.45 -4.54
N ALA A 86 6.21 19.09 -3.93
CA ALA A 86 6.02 19.73 -2.64
C ALA A 86 4.78 20.66 -2.74
N PRO A 87 3.79 20.52 -1.85
CA PRO A 87 2.66 21.44 -1.85
C PRO A 87 3.18 22.87 -1.67
N PRO A 88 2.60 23.87 -2.35
CA PRO A 88 3.05 25.24 -2.22
C PRO A 88 2.97 25.68 -0.75
N ASN A 89 3.99 26.42 -0.30
CA ASN A 89 4.00 27.06 1.02
C ASN A 89 2.65 27.77 1.28
N PRO A 90 2.13 27.75 2.52
CA PRO A 90 0.91 28.48 2.86
C PRO A 90 1.20 29.98 2.92
N ALA A 91 1.41 30.60 1.76
CA ALA A 91 1.34 32.04 1.61
C ALA A 91 -0.14 32.43 1.46
N SER A 92 -0.57 33.34 2.32
CA SER A 92 -1.91 33.91 2.36
C SER A 92 -2.34 34.42 0.97
N SER A 93 -3.19 33.67 0.27
CA SER A 93 -3.93 34.17 -0.88
C SER A 93 -5.42 34.06 -0.57
N HIS A 94 -5.99 35.17 -0.12
CA HIS A 94 -7.43 35.38 -0.10
C HIS A 94 -7.89 35.58 -1.55
N GLY A 95 -8.17 34.46 -2.24
CA GLY A 95 -8.96 34.42 -3.47
C GLY A 95 -10.42 34.07 -3.14
N PRO A 96 -11.42 34.56 -3.89
CA PRO A 96 -12.81 34.48 -3.48
C PRO A 96 -13.28 33.03 -3.35
N SER A 97 -13.78 32.70 -2.16
CA SER A 97 -14.54 31.48 -1.89
C SER A 97 -15.78 31.47 -2.78
N ASN A 98 -15.70 30.77 -3.90
CA ASN A 98 -16.89 30.29 -4.59
C ASN A 98 -17.49 29.17 -3.74
N SER A 99 -18.30 29.57 -2.76
CA SER A 99 -19.21 28.68 -2.06
C SER A 99 -20.19 28.12 -3.09
N ARG A 100 -19.91 26.93 -3.63
CA ARG A 100 -20.95 26.10 -4.23
C ARG A 100 -21.86 25.61 -3.11
N LYS A 101 -22.76 26.50 -2.68
CA LYS A 101 -23.98 26.09 -2.00
C LYS A 101 -24.76 25.19 -2.96
N GLY A 102 -25.05 23.97 -2.51
CA GLY A 102 -26.16 23.18 -3.01
C GLY A 102 -25.96 22.52 -4.37
N LEU A 103 -25.32 21.37 -4.36
CA LEU A 103 -25.83 20.16 -5.01
C LEU A 103 -25.34 19.01 -4.14
N ILE A 104 -26.07 18.77 -3.04
CA ILE A 104 -26.14 17.41 -2.51
C ILE A 104 -26.81 16.64 -3.63
N SER A 105 -26.01 16.03 -4.51
CA SER A 105 -26.53 14.96 -5.35
C SER A 105 -27.15 14.00 -4.35
N SER A 106 -28.46 13.89 -4.33
CA SER A 106 -29.12 12.81 -3.63
C SER A 106 -28.57 11.55 -4.30
N ALA A 107 -27.53 10.96 -3.70
CA ALA A 107 -27.04 9.66 -4.13
C ALA A 107 -28.28 8.79 -4.30
N LEU A 108 -28.44 8.16 -5.48
CA LEU A 108 -29.55 7.24 -5.65
C LEU A 108 -29.41 6.20 -4.53
N ASP A 109 -30.41 6.16 -3.65
CA ASP A 109 -30.49 5.12 -2.65
C ASP A 109 -30.63 3.80 -3.40
N CYS A 110 -29.62 2.94 -3.29
CA CYS A 110 -29.70 1.59 -3.83
C CYS A 110 -30.85 0.85 -3.15
N GLU A 111 -31.61 0.08 -3.91
CA GLU A 111 -32.59 -0.84 -3.32
C GLU A 111 -31.89 -1.84 -2.39
N SER A 112 -32.57 -2.32 -1.33
CA SER A 112 -31.90 -3.05 -0.24
C SER A 112 -31.41 -4.46 -0.59
N ASN A 113 -31.89 -5.04 -1.69
CA ASN A 113 -31.63 -6.43 -2.05
C ASN A 113 -30.78 -6.56 -3.31
N VAL A 114 -29.98 -7.63 -3.40
CA VAL A 114 -29.29 -8.01 -4.64
C VAL A 114 -30.32 -8.45 -5.67
N ALA A 115 -30.52 -7.63 -6.71
CA ALA A 115 -31.51 -7.88 -7.75
C ALA A 115 -31.03 -8.88 -8.81
N LYS A 116 -29.72 -8.91 -9.07
CA LYS A 116 -29.13 -9.75 -10.12
C LYS A 116 -27.73 -10.21 -9.74
N THR A 117 -27.39 -11.44 -10.11
CA THR A 117 -26.01 -11.94 -10.08
C THR A 117 -25.49 -12.17 -11.50
N ILE A 118 -24.30 -11.67 -11.78
CA ILE A 118 -23.53 -11.88 -13.01
C ILE A 118 -22.28 -12.65 -12.61
N THR A 119 -22.06 -13.81 -13.22
CA THR A 119 -20.90 -14.66 -12.93
C THR A 119 -19.78 -14.40 -13.93
N VAL A 120 -18.58 -14.15 -13.41
CA VAL A 120 -17.34 -14.06 -14.18
C VAL A 120 -16.54 -15.34 -13.96
N ASP A 121 -16.14 -15.97 -15.07
CA ASP A 121 -15.32 -17.18 -15.05
C ASP A 121 -14.39 -17.21 -16.26
N LYS A 122 -13.09 -17.10 -16.00
CA LYS A 122 -12.06 -17.13 -17.05
C LYS A 122 -12.04 -18.40 -17.90
N SER A 123 -12.65 -19.50 -17.43
CA SER A 123 -12.76 -20.76 -18.20
C SER A 123 -13.90 -20.74 -19.23
N GLY A 124 -14.75 -19.71 -19.23
CA GLY A 124 -15.86 -19.56 -20.17
C GLY A 124 -17.20 -20.13 -19.70
N THR A 125 -17.31 -20.69 -18.49
CA THR A 125 -18.59 -21.24 -17.98
C THR A 125 -19.46 -20.22 -17.25
N GLY A 126 -19.03 -18.96 -17.18
CA GLY A 126 -19.76 -17.84 -16.58
C GLY A 126 -20.53 -17.02 -17.63
N ASN A 127 -21.15 -15.93 -17.19
CA ASN A 127 -21.75 -14.94 -18.10
C ASN A 127 -20.70 -14.13 -18.85
N PHE A 128 -19.54 -13.90 -18.23
CA PHE A 128 -18.40 -13.20 -18.80
C PHE A 128 -17.08 -13.93 -18.48
N VAL A 129 -16.07 -13.74 -19.32
CA VAL A 129 -14.70 -14.22 -19.08
C VAL A 129 -13.81 -13.16 -18.41
N THR A 130 -14.19 -11.89 -18.52
CA THR A 130 -13.48 -10.74 -17.91
C THR A 130 -14.36 -10.03 -16.88
N ILE A 131 -13.74 -9.42 -15.87
CA ILE A 131 -14.41 -8.63 -14.85
C ILE A 131 -14.87 -7.30 -15.45
N GLN A 132 -14.04 -6.66 -16.30
CA GLN A 132 -14.43 -5.40 -16.94
C GLN A 132 -15.67 -5.60 -17.82
N GLY A 133 -15.76 -6.68 -18.60
CA GLY A 133 -16.94 -6.94 -19.44
C GLY A 133 -18.23 -7.11 -18.62
N ALA A 134 -18.13 -7.74 -17.45
CA ALA A 134 -19.28 -7.86 -16.54
C ALA A 134 -19.70 -6.51 -15.96
N ILE A 135 -18.74 -5.66 -15.59
CA ILE A 135 -18.99 -4.28 -15.13
C ILE A 135 -19.61 -3.44 -16.24
N ASP A 136 -19.12 -3.56 -17.47
CA ASP A 136 -19.62 -2.83 -18.63
C ASP A 136 -21.09 -3.16 -18.93
N SER A 137 -21.51 -4.40 -18.63
CA SER A 137 -22.90 -4.84 -18.79
C SER A 137 -23.90 -4.26 -17.77
N VAL A 138 -23.42 -3.68 -16.66
CA VAL A 138 -24.28 -3.00 -15.68
C VAL A 138 -24.83 -1.71 -16.30
N PRO A 139 -26.16 -1.47 -16.29
CA PRO A 139 -26.72 -0.23 -16.85
C PRO A 139 -26.16 1.03 -16.18
N SER A 140 -26.04 2.11 -16.94
CA SER A 140 -25.76 3.43 -16.36
C SER A 140 -26.91 3.88 -15.45
N ASN A 141 -26.59 4.63 -14.39
CA ASN A 141 -27.52 5.09 -13.34
C ASN A 141 -28.25 3.94 -12.64
N ASN A 142 -27.60 2.77 -12.54
CA ASN A 142 -28.12 1.60 -11.83
C ASN A 142 -28.44 1.92 -10.36
N ASN A 143 -29.65 1.59 -9.92
CA ASN A 143 -30.11 1.77 -8.54
C ASN A 143 -30.39 0.43 -7.82
N GLN A 144 -30.03 -0.70 -8.44
CA GLN A 144 -30.22 -2.03 -7.91
C GLN A 144 -28.88 -2.62 -7.51
N TRP A 145 -28.77 -3.35 -6.40
CA TRP A 145 -27.54 -4.10 -6.14
C TRP A 145 -27.33 -5.19 -7.20
N ILE A 146 -26.32 -5.04 -8.03
CA ILE A 146 -25.88 -6.07 -8.97
C ILE A 146 -24.62 -6.72 -8.43
N ARG A 147 -24.73 -8.03 -8.15
CA ARG A 147 -23.60 -8.83 -7.72
C ARG A 147 -22.81 -9.31 -8.92
N ILE A 148 -21.55 -8.88 -9.02
CA ILE A 148 -20.55 -9.47 -9.92
C ILE A 148 -19.80 -10.55 -9.13
N PHE A 149 -20.18 -11.81 -9.32
CA PHE A 149 -19.54 -12.95 -8.67
C PHE A 149 -18.40 -13.48 -9.53
N VAL A 150 -17.16 -13.35 -9.04
CA VAL A 150 -15.94 -13.71 -9.75
C VAL A 150 -15.43 -15.05 -9.22
N LYS A 151 -15.37 -16.06 -10.09
CA LYS A 151 -14.81 -17.37 -9.72
C LYS A 151 -13.30 -17.30 -9.47
N PRO A 152 -12.71 -18.25 -8.71
CA PRO A 152 -11.27 -18.31 -8.48
C PRO A 152 -10.45 -18.21 -9.77
N GLY A 153 -9.42 -17.38 -9.75
CA GLY A 153 -8.54 -17.10 -10.87
C GLY A 153 -7.74 -15.82 -10.66
N ILE A 154 -6.63 -15.73 -11.39
CA ILE A 154 -5.92 -14.47 -11.63
C ILE A 154 -6.47 -13.89 -12.92
N TYR A 155 -7.04 -12.69 -12.82
CA TYR A 155 -7.61 -11.91 -13.91
C TYR A 155 -6.61 -10.80 -14.24
N ILE A 156 -5.86 -10.98 -15.33
CA ILE A 156 -4.87 -10.00 -15.79
C ILE A 156 -5.61 -8.97 -16.62
N GLU A 157 -6.10 -7.92 -15.96
CA GLU A 157 -6.86 -6.85 -16.57
C GLU A 157 -6.86 -5.59 -15.69
N ARG A 158 -7.11 -4.46 -16.33
CA ARG A 158 -7.37 -3.19 -15.66
C ARG A 158 -8.87 -3.01 -15.53
N VAL A 159 -9.34 -2.74 -14.32
CA VAL A 159 -10.78 -2.60 -14.04
C VAL A 159 -11.11 -1.18 -13.61
N MET A 160 -12.06 -0.56 -14.30
CA MET A 160 -12.66 0.72 -13.92
C MET A 160 -14.16 0.58 -13.74
N ILE A 161 -14.64 0.95 -12.56
CA ILE A 161 -16.05 1.16 -12.30
C ILE A 161 -16.31 2.66 -12.37
N ASP A 162 -16.90 3.07 -13.50
CA ASP A 162 -17.24 4.47 -13.77
C ASP A 162 -18.30 5.01 -12.79
N GLN A 163 -18.28 6.32 -12.54
CA GLN A 163 -19.19 7.02 -11.62
C GLN A 163 -20.68 6.80 -11.94
N HIS A 164 -21.02 6.50 -13.19
CA HIS A 164 -22.38 6.23 -13.63
C HIS A 164 -22.84 4.79 -13.39
N LYS A 165 -22.06 3.94 -12.69
CA LYS A 165 -22.42 2.54 -12.39
C LYS A 165 -22.43 2.26 -10.87
N PRO A 166 -23.28 2.93 -10.07
CA PRO A 166 -23.38 2.66 -8.63
C PRO A 166 -24.08 1.32 -8.34
N CYS A 167 -24.11 0.95 -7.06
CA CYS A 167 -24.80 -0.24 -6.54
C CYS A 167 -24.22 -1.57 -7.08
N ILE A 168 -22.89 -1.69 -7.08
CA ILE A 168 -22.20 -2.93 -7.48
C ILE A 168 -21.63 -3.64 -6.25
N LEU A 169 -21.95 -4.93 -6.12
CA LEU A 169 -21.28 -5.87 -5.20
C LEU A 169 -20.30 -6.73 -5.99
N LEU A 170 -19.00 -6.46 -5.88
CA LEU A 170 -17.93 -7.26 -6.48
C LEU A 170 -17.47 -8.33 -5.49
N GLN A 171 -17.73 -9.61 -5.79
CA GLN A 171 -17.47 -10.69 -4.84
C GLN A 171 -16.63 -11.81 -5.45
N GLY A 172 -15.45 -12.04 -4.86
CA GLY A 172 -14.60 -13.19 -5.16
C GLY A 172 -14.81 -14.36 -4.20
N ALA A 173 -13.99 -15.41 -4.38
CA ALA A 173 -13.96 -16.56 -3.46
C ALA A 173 -13.01 -16.33 -2.26
N SER A 174 -11.87 -15.69 -2.48
CA SER A 174 -10.89 -15.30 -1.47
C SER A 174 -9.94 -14.27 -2.06
N ARG A 175 -9.42 -13.36 -1.23
CA ARG A 175 -8.40 -12.38 -1.61
C ARG A 175 -7.09 -12.96 -2.15
N THR A 176 -6.85 -14.26 -1.93
CA THR A 176 -5.63 -14.96 -2.40
C THR A 176 -5.88 -15.87 -3.61
N THR A 177 -7.14 -16.19 -3.93
CA THR A 177 -7.46 -17.10 -5.05
C THR A 177 -8.26 -16.41 -6.15
N THR A 178 -8.88 -15.27 -5.87
CA THR A 178 -9.55 -14.40 -6.86
C THR A 178 -8.84 -13.05 -6.84
N ILE A 179 -8.04 -12.77 -7.87
CA ILE A 179 -7.14 -11.61 -7.91
C ILE A 179 -7.32 -10.87 -9.23
N ILE A 180 -7.56 -9.56 -9.15
CA ILE A 180 -7.41 -8.62 -10.26
C ILE A 180 -5.97 -8.14 -10.25
N GLN A 181 -5.26 -8.33 -11.36
CA GLN A 181 -3.83 -8.04 -11.45
C GLN A 181 -3.49 -7.25 -12.72
N ASP A 182 -2.59 -6.29 -12.59
CA ASP A 182 -1.95 -5.58 -13.70
C ASP A 182 -0.51 -5.17 -13.32
N ASN A 183 0.29 -4.71 -14.27
CA ASN A 183 1.65 -4.20 -14.06
C ASN A 183 1.88 -2.80 -14.65
N ALA A 184 0.82 -2.08 -15.02
CA ALA A 184 0.92 -0.72 -15.53
C ALA A 184 1.54 0.23 -14.48
N HIS A 185 2.36 1.14 -15.01
CA HIS A 185 3.24 2.01 -14.23
C HIS A 185 3.48 3.36 -14.94
N ASP A 186 2.57 3.73 -15.85
CA ASP A 186 2.52 5.06 -16.46
C ASP A 186 2.05 6.09 -15.41
N ALA A 187 1.28 7.11 -15.81
CA ALA A 187 0.78 8.12 -14.88
C ALA A 187 -0.08 7.50 -13.77
N ILE A 188 0.28 7.78 -12.51
CA ILE A 188 -0.33 7.21 -11.29
C ILE A 188 -1.87 7.34 -11.25
N ASN A 189 -2.41 8.41 -11.85
CA ASN A 189 -3.85 8.66 -11.92
C ASN A 189 -4.57 7.81 -12.98
N THR A 190 -3.88 7.29 -13.99
CA THR A 190 -4.47 6.49 -15.05
C THR A 190 -4.02 5.04 -15.03
N SER A 191 -3.02 4.66 -14.24
CA SER A 191 -2.36 3.35 -14.23
C SER A 191 -2.74 2.42 -13.06
N ALA A 192 -3.70 2.79 -12.20
CA ALA A 192 -4.16 1.88 -11.14
C ALA A 192 -4.77 0.58 -11.70
N THR A 193 -4.47 -0.59 -11.12
CA THR A 193 -5.05 -1.89 -11.53
C THR A 193 -6.57 -1.90 -11.40
N PHE A 194 -7.08 -1.36 -10.29
CA PHE A 194 -8.51 -1.17 -10.05
C PHE A 194 -8.81 0.30 -9.75
N THR A 195 -9.80 0.88 -10.42
CA THR A 195 -10.29 2.25 -10.17
C THR A 195 -11.79 2.23 -9.87
N LEU A 196 -12.18 2.69 -8.69
CA LEU A 196 -13.57 2.89 -8.30
C LEU A 196 -13.92 4.38 -8.30
N ARG A 197 -14.80 4.79 -9.22
CA ARG A 197 -15.43 6.12 -9.24
C ARG A 197 -16.89 6.11 -8.80
N ALA A 198 -17.58 4.97 -8.91
CA ALA A 198 -18.97 4.82 -8.50
C ALA A 198 -19.17 4.91 -6.99
N GLU A 199 -20.24 5.56 -6.58
CA GLU A 199 -20.74 5.52 -5.21
C GLU A 199 -21.47 4.21 -4.90
N ASN A 200 -21.67 3.91 -3.61
CA ASN A 200 -22.38 2.72 -3.14
C ASN A 200 -21.80 1.43 -3.75
N PHE A 201 -20.58 1.10 -3.33
CA PHE A 201 -19.86 -0.06 -3.81
C PHE A 201 -19.50 -0.98 -2.66
N VAL A 202 -19.55 -2.29 -2.91
CA VAL A 202 -19.09 -3.29 -1.96
C VAL A 202 -18.14 -4.24 -2.68
N ALA A 203 -16.97 -4.50 -2.09
CA ALA A 203 -16.12 -5.61 -2.48
C ALA A 203 -16.01 -6.64 -1.36
N LYS A 204 -16.08 -7.93 -1.69
CA LYS A 204 -15.89 -9.04 -0.73
C LYS A 204 -14.91 -10.06 -1.28
N ASN A 205 -13.97 -10.51 -0.45
CA ASN A 205 -13.13 -11.70 -0.72
C ASN A 205 -12.38 -11.68 -2.07
N ILE A 206 -11.82 -10.53 -2.45
CA ILE A 206 -11.09 -10.36 -3.72
C ILE A 206 -9.79 -9.58 -3.51
N GLY A 207 -8.76 -9.91 -4.27
CA GLY A 207 -7.45 -9.25 -4.25
C GLY A 207 -7.29 -8.25 -5.40
N PHE A 208 -6.67 -7.12 -5.12
CA PHE A 208 -6.23 -6.11 -6.10
C PHE A 208 -4.71 -6.02 -6.03
N LYS A 209 -4.00 -6.34 -7.12
CA LYS A 209 -2.53 -6.46 -7.13
C LYS A 209 -1.91 -5.68 -8.29
N ASN A 210 -0.95 -4.83 -7.98
CA ASN A 210 -0.03 -4.30 -8.99
C ASN A 210 1.33 -5.00 -8.84
N THR A 211 1.79 -5.70 -9.89
CA THR A 211 3.01 -6.53 -9.80
C THR A 211 4.31 -5.79 -10.06
N TYR A 212 4.26 -4.56 -10.61
CA TYR A 212 5.43 -3.88 -11.15
C TYR A 212 6.61 -3.82 -10.18
N ASN A 213 6.36 -3.43 -8.92
CA ASN A 213 7.40 -3.35 -7.89
C ASN A 213 7.64 -4.66 -7.12
N LEU A 214 6.74 -5.64 -7.23
CA LEU A 214 6.81 -6.92 -6.51
C LEU A 214 7.71 -7.92 -7.24
N GLU A 215 7.78 -7.81 -8.55
CA GLU A 215 8.54 -8.67 -9.44
C GLU A 215 9.50 -7.80 -10.27
N PRO A 216 10.45 -7.07 -9.65
CA PRO A 216 11.36 -6.22 -10.41
C PRO A 216 12.19 -7.09 -11.36
N PRO A 217 12.28 -6.76 -12.66
CA PRO A 217 13.19 -7.47 -13.56
C PRO A 217 14.62 -7.48 -12.97
N SER A 218 15.42 -8.52 -13.24
CA SER A 218 16.85 -8.49 -12.90
C SER A 218 17.51 -7.33 -13.64
N GLY A 219 18.11 -6.36 -12.91
CA GLY A 219 18.56 -5.09 -13.49
C GLY A 219 17.42 -4.13 -13.87
N GLY A 220 16.22 -4.39 -13.36
CA GLY A 220 14.97 -3.74 -13.71
C GLY A 220 14.85 -2.28 -13.26
N PRO A 221 13.85 -1.58 -13.78
CA PRO A 221 13.67 -0.15 -13.57
C PRO A 221 13.56 0.21 -12.09
N LYS A 222 13.96 1.44 -11.78
CA LYS A 222 13.84 2.04 -10.45
C LYS A 222 12.41 1.85 -9.92
N ARG A 223 12.28 1.47 -8.65
CA ARG A 223 10.99 1.44 -7.95
C ARG A 223 10.32 2.81 -8.05
N ILE A 224 9.06 2.82 -8.46
CA ILE A 224 8.23 4.02 -8.66
C ILE A 224 6.85 3.82 -8.04
N PRO A 225 6.09 4.90 -7.78
CA PRO A 225 4.67 4.81 -7.42
C PRO A 225 3.85 3.97 -8.39
N VAL A 226 3.18 2.91 -7.89
CA VAL A 226 2.27 2.07 -8.70
C VAL A 226 1.07 1.63 -7.86
N VAL A 227 -0.13 1.92 -8.36
CA VAL A 227 -1.36 1.77 -7.60
C VAL A 227 -2.04 0.44 -7.90
N ALA A 228 -2.36 -0.32 -6.85
CA ALA A 228 -3.18 -1.52 -6.97
C ALA A 228 -4.68 -1.17 -6.98
N ALA A 229 -5.10 -0.26 -6.09
CA ALA A 229 -6.49 0.21 -6.06
C ALA A 229 -6.57 1.71 -5.82
N ARG A 230 -7.35 2.40 -6.66
CA ARG A 230 -7.68 3.82 -6.53
C ARG A 230 -9.16 3.99 -6.25
N ILE A 231 -9.49 4.51 -5.07
CA ILE A 231 -10.85 4.59 -4.53
C ILE A 231 -11.25 6.08 -4.44
N ILE A 232 -12.28 6.46 -5.19
CA ILE A 232 -12.75 7.84 -5.33
C ILE A 232 -14.25 7.96 -4.97
N GLY A 233 -15.03 6.93 -5.28
CA GLY A 233 -16.48 6.93 -5.08
C GLY A 233 -16.86 6.80 -3.60
N ASP A 234 -17.84 7.60 -3.18
CA ASP A 234 -18.30 7.66 -1.80
C ASP A 234 -19.11 6.42 -1.37
N LYS A 235 -19.15 6.13 -0.07
CA LYS A 235 -19.89 4.99 0.52
C LYS A 235 -19.43 3.64 -0.04
N ALA A 236 -18.12 3.41 -0.05
CA ALA A 236 -17.53 2.15 -0.48
C ALA A 236 -17.10 1.28 0.72
N SER A 237 -17.40 -0.01 0.68
CA SER A 237 -16.93 -0.97 1.69
C SER A 237 -16.16 -2.13 1.08
N PHE A 238 -15.16 -2.59 1.81
CA PHE A 238 -14.27 -3.68 1.42
C PHE A 238 -14.19 -4.67 2.58
N HIS A 239 -14.62 -5.91 2.35
CA HIS A 239 -14.66 -6.95 3.37
C HIS A 239 -13.75 -8.10 2.99
N SER A 240 -12.74 -8.36 3.82
CA SER A 240 -11.79 -9.46 3.61
C SER A 240 -11.07 -9.39 2.24
N CYS A 241 -10.93 -8.19 1.70
CA CYS A 241 -10.19 -7.92 0.47
C CYS A 241 -8.67 -7.92 0.71
N GLY A 242 -7.91 -8.03 -0.38
CA GLY A 242 -6.46 -7.91 -0.38
C GLY A 242 -6.00 -6.77 -1.28
N PHE A 243 -5.03 -5.98 -0.85
CA PHE A 243 -4.39 -4.92 -1.63
C PHE A 243 -2.89 -5.16 -1.61
N PHE A 244 -2.31 -5.39 -2.79
CA PHE A 244 -0.94 -5.88 -2.92
C PHE A 244 -0.12 -4.96 -3.83
N GLY A 245 0.93 -4.37 -3.26
CA GLY A 245 1.88 -3.53 -3.97
C GLY A 245 3.12 -3.25 -3.11
N LEU A 246 3.82 -2.16 -3.43
CA LEU A 246 5.01 -1.73 -2.69
C LEU A 246 4.94 -0.23 -2.39
N GLN A 247 5.18 0.63 -3.37
CA GLN A 247 4.97 2.06 -3.25
C GLN A 247 3.59 2.44 -3.78
N ASP A 248 2.80 3.18 -2.99
CA ASP A 248 1.50 3.74 -3.36
C ASP A 248 0.41 2.68 -3.67
N THR A 249 0.36 1.61 -2.87
CA THR A 249 -0.52 0.45 -3.13
C THR A 249 -2.02 0.79 -3.15
N LEU A 250 -2.53 1.43 -2.09
CA LEU A 250 -3.93 1.78 -1.91
C LEU A 250 -4.07 3.30 -1.91
N TRP A 251 -4.59 3.84 -3.00
CA TRP A 251 -4.96 5.24 -3.12
C TRP A 251 -6.41 5.42 -2.65
N ASP A 252 -6.56 5.57 -1.33
CA ASP A 252 -7.80 5.96 -0.66
C ASP A 252 -8.03 7.47 -0.86
N GLN A 253 -8.38 7.84 -2.10
CA GLN A 253 -8.23 9.20 -2.60
C GLN A 253 -9.21 10.19 -1.97
N HIS A 254 -10.50 9.85 -1.95
CA HIS A 254 -11.59 10.70 -1.48
C HIS A 254 -12.86 9.88 -1.28
N GLY A 255 -13.77 10.34 -0.42
CA GLY A 255 -15.02 9.65 -0.10
C GLY A 255 -14.98 9.00 1.28
N ARG A 256 -16.08 8.38 1.68
CA ARG A 256 -16.22 7.66 2.95
C ARG A 256 -16.11 6.17 2.73
N HIS A 257 -15.15 5.55 3.39
CA HIS A 257 -14.84 4.14 3.13
C HIS A 257 -14.75 3.31 4.41
N PHE A 258 -15.16 2.05 4.28
CA PHE A 258 -15.01 1.06 5.34
C PHE A 258 -14.19 -0.13 4.85
N PHE A 259 -13.00 -0.32 5.42
CA PHE A 259 -12.15 -1.48 5.16
C PHE A 259 -12.22 -2.40 6.37
N ASN A 260 -12.87 -3.55 6.23
CA ASN A 260 -13.10 -4.50 7.32
C ASN A 260 -12.38 -5.82 7.04
N GLN A 261 -11.48 -6.21 7.95
CA GLN A 261 -10.71 -7.46 7.88
C GLN A 261 -9.88 -7.60 6.59
N CYS A 262 -9.50 -6.47 5.99
CA CYS A 262 -8.69 -6.43 4.79
C CYS A 262 -7.22 -6.74 5.08
N TYR A 263 -6.51 -7.19 4.06
CA TYR A 263 -5.05 -7.32 4.06
C TYR A 263 -4.47 -6.26 3.12
N ILE A 264 -3.58 -5.40 3.61
CA ILE A 264 -2.99 -4.32 2.84
C ILE A 264 -1.48 -4.42 2.97
N GLN A 265 -0.77 -4.51 1.85
CA GLN A 265 0.68 -4.71 1.83
C GLN A 265 1.39 -3.62 1.04
N GLY A 266 2.48 -3.10 1.61
CA GLY A 266 3.43 -2.25 0.90
C GLY A 266 4.56 -1.75 1.77
N ALA A 267 5.31 -0.79 1.26
CA ALA A 267 6.52 -0.26 1.90
C ALA A 267 6.56 1.28 1.96
N VAL A 268 6.21 2.01 0.89
CA VAL A 268 6.25 3.48 0.87
C VAL A 268 4.87 4.02 0.55
N ASP A 269 4.36 4.93 1.41
CA ASP A 269 3.06 5.60 1.28
C ASP A 269 1.93 4.65 0.85
N PHE A 270 1.96 3.41 1.32
CA PHE A 270 1.17 2.37 0.66
C PHE A 270 -0.33 2.42 1.01
N ILE A 271 -0.72 3.26 1.95
CA ILE A 271 -2.10 3.72 2.18
C ILE A 271 -2.10 5.26 2.15
N PHE A 272 -2.60 5.86 1.09
CA PHE A 272 -2.46 7.30 0.89
C PHE A 272 -3.71 7.94 0.27
N GLY A 273 -3.87 9.25 0.46
CA GLY A 273 -5.01 10.01 -0.05
C GLY A 273 -5.70 10.85 1.01
N ALA A 274 -6.96 11.21 0.74
CA ALA A 274 -7.79 12.08 1.58
C ALA A 274 -9.20 11.48 1.81
N GLY A 275 -9.29 10.15 1.85
CA GLY A 275 -10.51 9.46 2.28
C GLY A 275 -10.86 9.71 3.75
N GLN A 276 -12.14 9.63 4.06
CA GLN A 276 -12.66 9.54 5.42
C GLN A 276 -12.94 8.07 5.72
N SER A 277 -11.99 7.39 6.37
CA SER A 277 -11.95 5.94 6.33
C SER A 277 -11.69 5.29 7.67
N ILE A 278 -12.42 4.20 7.93
CA ILE A 278 -12.13 3.28 9.03
C ILE A 278 -11.55 1.99 8.45
N TYR A 279 -10.39 1.59 8.97
CA TYR A 279 -9.72 0.32 8.74
C TYR A 279 -9.88 -0.52 10.01
N GLU A 280 -10.85 -1.42 10.04
CA GLU A 280 -11.19 -2.21 11.22
C GLU A 280 -10.78 -3.68 11.05
N GLY A 281 -10.02 -4.22 12.02
CA GLY A 281 -9.59 -5.62 11.99
C GLY A 281 -8.61 -5.93 10.85
N CYS A 282 -8.00 -4.92 10.24
CA CYS A 282 -7.15 -5.09 9.08
C CYS A 282 -5.76 -5.62 9.46
N ILE A 283 -5.12 -6.32 8.53
CA ILE A 283 -3.69 -6.64 8.59
C ILE A 283 -2.97 -5.67 7.65
N VAL A 284 -2.13 -4.83 8.23
CA VAL A 284 -1.25 -3.88 7.55
C VAL A 284 0.14 -4.50 7.52
N ASN A 285 0.51 -5.09 6.39
CA ASN A 285 1.75 -5.85 6.23
C ASN A 285 2.84 -5.01 5.55
N VAL A 286 3.81 -4.56 6.34
CA VAL A 286 4.98 -3.81 5.89
C VAL A 286 5.96 -4.74 5.17
N THR A 287 6.38 -4.37 3.96
CA THR A 287 7.38 -5.10 3.16
C THR A 287 8.60 -4.23 2.83
N ALA A 288 9.07 -3.47 3.83
CA ALA A 288 10.13 -2.48 3.66
C ALA A 288 11.53 -3.08 3.41
N ARG A 289 11.79 -4.36 3.71
CA ARG A 289 13.01 -5.03 3.18
C ARG A 289 13.02 -5.11 1.65
N GLY A 290 11.84 -5.03 1.05
CA GLY A 290 11.68 -4.82 -0.37
C GLY A 290 12.08 -3.42 -0.84
N LEU A 291 12.67 -2.54 -0.03
CA LEU A 291 13.17 -1.21 -0.46
C LEU A 291 14.69 -1.16 -0.70
N GLN A 292 15.49 -2.00 -0.06
CA GLN A 292 16.90 -2.22 -0.38
C GLN A 292 17.46 -3.32 0.57
N PRO A 293 18.61 -3.93 0.24
CA PRO A 293 19.22 -4.94 1.11
C PRO A 293 19.70 -4.38 2.46
N SER A 294 19.98 -3.07 2.56
CA SER A 294 20.33 -2.41 3.81
C SER A 294 19.07 -2.12 4.63
N ASN A 295 19.12 -2.43 5.93
CA ASN A 295 18.01 -2.22 6.87
C ASN A 295 17.78 -0.73 7.22
N ASP A 296 18.47 0.20 6.55
CA ASP A 296 18.55 1.61 6.97
C ASP A 296 17.46 2.49 6.37
N VAL A 297 16.70 1.99 5.39
CA VAL A 297 15.59 2.75 4.80
C VAL A 297 14.26 2.29 5.38
N ALA A 298 13.68 3.15 6.22
CA ALA A 298 12.33 2.96 6.71
C ALA A 298 11.29 3.28 5.63
N GLY A 299 10.23 2.46 5.59
CA GLY A 299 9.01 2.72 4.84
C GLY A 299 8.06 3.71 5.52
N TYR A 300 6.92 3.93 4.88
CA TYR A 300 5.82 4.76 5.41
C TYR A 300 4.50 4.04 5.19
N ILE A 301 3.77 3.76 6.26
CA ILE A 301 2.49 3.06 6.17
C ILE A 301 1.44 3.97 5.55
N THR A 302 1.34 5.21 6.05
CA THR A 302 0.34 6.17 5.61
C THR A 302 0.93 7.47 5.06
N ALA A 303 0.24 8.04 4.07
CA ALA A 303 0.47 9.42 3.60
C ALA A 303 -0.87 10.13 3.38
N GLN A 304 -1.40 10.73 4.45
CA GLN A 304 -2.74 11.34 4.44
C GLN A 304 -2.65 12.82 4.03
N ARG A 305 -3.61 13.29 3.21
CA ARG A 305 -3.61 14.58 2.49
C ARG A 305 -4.77 15.53 2.82
N ARG A 306 -5.22 15.53 4.06
CA ARG A 306 -6.25 16.47 4.54
C ARG A 306 -5.73 17.90 4.43
N ASN A 307 -6.54 18.76 3.80
CA ASN A 307 -6.10 20.09 3.36
C ASN A 307 -6.53 21.23 4.30
N SER A 308 -7.51 21.04 5.18
CA SER A 308 -7.98 22.07 6.12
C SER A 308 -8.50 21.47 7.43
N SER A 309 -8.69 22.32 8.44
CA SER A 309 -9.29 21.94 9.73
C SER A 309 -10.72 21.44 9.61
N ASP A 310 -11.48 21.95 8.64
CA ASP A 310 -12.92 21.69 8.51
C ASP A 310 -13.21 20.45 7.65
N ASP A 311 -12.19 19.93 6.96
CA ASP A 311 -12.27 18.71 6.17
C ASP A 311 -12.43 17.48 7.11
N PRO A 312 -13.48 16.66 6.94
CA PRO A 312 -13.74 15.50 7.78
C PRO A 312 -12.86 14.27 7.46
N SER A 313 -12.04 14.31 6.41
CA SER A 313 -11.17 13.19 5.98
C SER A 313 -10.13 12.75 7.02
N GLY A 314 -9.77 11.47 7.02
CA GLY A 314 -8.85 10.91 8.00
C GLY A 314 -8.83 9.40 7.94
N PHE A 315 -7.69 8.82 8.29
CA PHE A 315 -7.55 7.38 8.37
C PHE A 315 -7.57 6.94 9.83
N VAL A 316 -8.51 6.07 10.18
CA VAL A 316 -8.65 5.51 11.52
C VAL A 316 -8.44 4.01 11.45
N PHE A 317 -7.33 3.53 12.01
CA PHE A 317 -7.03 2.10 12.14
C PHE A 317 -7.49 1.62 13.51
N LYS A 318 -8.44 0.71 13.53
CA LYS A 318 -9.08 0.22 14.76
C LYS A 318 -8.94 -1.29 14.84
N ASN A 319 -8.52 -1.81 16.00
CA ASN A 319 -8.36 -3.25 16.21
C ASN A 319 -7.53 -3.94 15.10
N SER A 320 -6.56 -3.24 14.52
CA SER A 320 -5.79 -3.69 13.36
C SER A 320 -4.40 -4.18 13.79
N ASN A 321 -3.71 -4.88 12.89
CA ASN A 321 -2.38 -5.42 13.13
C ASN A 321 -1.38 -4.82 12.13
N VAL A 322 -0.42 -4.03 12.61
CA VAL A 322 0.75 -3.58 11.86
C VAL A 322 1.88 -4.58 12.07
N VAL A 323 2.20 -5.32 11.02
CA VAL A 323 3.17 -6.43 11.03
C VAL A 323 4.06 -6.38 9.79
N GLY A 324 4.96 -7.34 9.63
CA GLY A 324 5.75 -7.50 8.40
C GLY A 324 7.26 -7.48 8.64
N ASN A 325 8.00 -6.91 7.71
CA ASN A 325 9.45 -6.85 7.74
C ASN A 325 10.00 -5.48 7.31
N GLY A 326 11.22 -5.20 7.76
CA GLY A 326 11.84 -3.88 7.61
C GLY A 326 11.25 -2.88 8.61
N LEU A 327 11.81 -1.68 8.63
CA LEU A 327 11.34 -0.59 9.48
C LEU A 327 10.35 0.28 8.72
N ALA A 328 9.39 0.88 9.40
CA ALA A 328 8.47 1.86 8.83
C ALA A 328 7.97 2.86 9.87
N TYR A 329 7.68 4.07 9.40
CA TYR A 329 6.85 5.03 10.11
C TYR A 329 5.37 4.65 9.97
N LEU A 330 4.57 4.92 11.00
CA LEU A 330 3.11 4.86 10.96
C LEU A 330 2.53 5.79 9.90
N GLY A 331 3.19 6.92 9.65
CA GLY A 331 2.80 7.80 8.57
C GLY A 331 3.67 9.03 8.40
N ARG A 332 3.47 9.70 7.27
CA ARG A 332 4.01 11.03 6.99
C ARG A 332 2.97 12.00 6.43
N ALA A 333 3.13 13.29 6.70
CA ALA A 333 2.13 14.30 6.33
C ALA A 333 2.21 14.69 4.85
N TRP A 334 1.30 14.17 4.02
CA TRP A 334 1.15 14.62 2.62
C TRP A 334 0.32 15.90 2.50
N GLY A 335 -0.57 16.15 3.45
CA GLY A 335 -1.38 17.37 3.53
C GLY A 335 -1.09 18.19 4.81
N PRO A 336 -1.36 19.51 4.77
CA PRO A 336 -1.06 20.43 5.88
C PRO A 336 -1.85 20.15 7.16
N TYR A 337 -2.95 19.40 7.09
CA TYR A 337 -3.81 19.03 8.23
C TYR A 337 -3.98 17.52 8.35
N SER A 338 -2.95 16.77 7.91
CA SER A 338 -2.93 15.31 7.87
C SER A 338 -3.42 14.70 9.18
N ARG A 339 -4.30 13.69 9.07
CA ARG A 339 -4.96 13.02 10.19
C ARG A 339 -4.94 11.50 10.04
N VAL A 340 -4.27 10.84 10.96
CA VAL A 340 -4.13 9.37 11.04
C VAL A 340 -4.17 8.96 12.50
N ILE A 341 -5.02 8.00 12.85
CA ILE A 341 -5.21 7.56 14.23
C ILE A 341 -5.14 6.03 14.28
N PHE A 342 -4.30 5.49 15.17
CA PHE A 342 -4.26 4.06 15.48
C PHE A 342 -4.87 3.82 16.86
N VAL A 343 -5.83 2.91 16.94
CA VAL A 343 -6.59 2.62 18.17
C VAL A 343 -6.70 1.13 18.39
N LYS A 344 -6.37 0.67 19.61
CA LYS A 344 -6.47 -0.76 20.01
C LYS A 344 -5.80 -1.69 19.01
N SER A 345 -4.74 -1.21 18.38
CA SER A 345 -4.06 -1.92 17.29
C SER A 345 -2.77 -2.51 17.79
N PHE A 346 -2.41 -3.68 17.28
CA PHE A 346 -1.11 -4.30 17.55
C PHE A 346 -0.06 -3.71 16.60
N LEU A 347 1.03 -3.20 17.15
CA LEU A 347 2.17 -2.65 16.42
C LEU A 347 3.39 -3.54 16.70
N SER A 348 3.85 -4.27 15.69
CA SER A 348 5.07 -5.09 15.82
C SER A 348 6.34 -4.24 15.77
N GLN A 349 7.52 -4.87 15.91
CA GLN A 349 8.81 -4.17 15.90
C GLN A 349 9.18 -3.53 14.55
N VAL A 350 8.31 -3.60 13.55
CA VAL A 350 8.48 -2.86 12.28
C VAL A 350 8.33 -1.36 12.48
N VAL A 351 7.60 -0.90 13.50
CA VAL A 351 7.37 0.52 13.75
C VAL A 351 8.62 1.16 14.35
N VAL A 352 9.13 2.21 13.70
CA VAL A 352 10.28 2.97 14.21
C VAL A 352 9.93 3.73 15.49
N PRO A 353 10.89 3.94 16.42
CA PRO A 353 10.60 4.61 17.70
C PRO A 353 9.97 6.00 17.57
N GLN A 354 10.34 6.76 16.53
CA GLN A 354 9.81 8.09 16.24
C GLN A 354 8.31 8.06 15.87
N GLY A 355 7.82 6.94 15.33
CA GLY A 355 6.44 6.73 14.90
C GLY A 355 6.04 7.48 13.63
N TRP A 356 6.30 8.79 13.57
CA TRP A 356 5.74 9.68 12.56
C TRP A 356 6.78 10.62 11.92
N ASP A 357 6.47 11.11 10.73
CA ASP A 357 7.28 12.10 10.01
C ASP A 357 6.42 13.29 9.52
N ALA A 358 6.89 14.51 9.75
CA ALA A 358 6.21 15.73 9.30
C ALA A 358 6.41 16.00 7.79
N TRP A 359 7.35 15.28 7.16
CA TRP A 359 7.72 15.41 5.76
C TRP A 359 7.96 16.86 5.32
N SER A 360 7.18 17.39 4.39
CA SER A 360 7.33 18.78 3.89
C SER A 360 6.67 19.84 4.77
N PHE A 361 6.05 19.46 5.89
CA PHE A 361 5.30 20.35 6.79
C PHE A 361 5.95 20.51 8.17
N ILE A 362 7.29 20.40 8.24
CA ILE A 362 8.06 20.70 9.45
C ILE A 362 7.75 22.14 9.90
N GLY A 363 7.47 22.34 11.19
CA GLY A 363 7.03 23.63 11.76
C GLY A 363 5.52 23.90 11.68
N HIS A 364 4.75 22.98 11.10
CA HIS A 364 3.28 23.05 11.00
C HIS A 364 2.59 21.87 11.70
N GLU A 365 3.31 21.12 12.54
CA GLU A 365 2.84 19.87 13.17
C GLU A 365 1.67 20.09 14.13
N GLN A 366 1.46 21.31 14.63
CA GLN A 366 0.30 21.69 15.42
C GLN A 366 -1.03 21.42 14.70
N ASN A 367 -1.03 21.44 13.37
CA ASN A 367 -2.22 21.24 12.52
C ASN A 367 -2.56 19.76 12.29
N PHE A 368 -1.62 18.85 12.56
CA PHE A 368 -1.83 17.41 12.33
C PHE A 368 -2.70 16.80 13.43
N MET A 369 -3.33 15.67 13.11
CA MET A 369 -3.93 14.78 14.10
C MET A 369 -3.34 13.38 13.93
N TYR A 370 -2.14 13.19 14.47
CA TYR A 370 -1.48 11.88 14.58
C TYR A 370 -1.53 11.43 16.02
N ALA A 371 -2.16 10.29 16.25
CA ALA A 371 -2.40 9.77 17.60
C ALA A 371 -2.41 8.25 17.62
N GLU A 372 -1.91 7.70 18.72
CA GLU A 372 -2.03 6.30 19.11
C GLU A 372 -2.81 6.22 20.42
N SER A 373 -3.71 5.24 20.53
CA SER A 373 -4.47 4.99 21.77
C SER A 373 -4.69 3.49 21.98
N ASP A 374 -4.37 3.01 23.18
CA ASP A 374 -4.48 1.59 23.56
C ASP A 374 -3.77 0.62 22.59
N CYS A 375 -2.75 1.09 21.86
CA CYS A 375 -1.94 0.22 21.01
C CYS A 375 -1.08 -0.70 21.85
N THR A 376 -0.82 -1.91 21.34
CA THR A 376 -0.01 -2.94 22.02
C THR A 376 1.09 -3.46 21.12
N GLY A 377 2.05 -4.20 21.67
CA GLY A 377 3.13 -4.83 20.92
C GLY A 377 4.45 -4.06 21.01
N PRO A 378 5.56 -4.65 20.51
CA PRO A 378 6.89 -4.07 20.68
C PRO A 378 7.10 -2.74 19.94
N GLY A 379 6.28 -2.43 18.94
CA GLY A 379 6.31 -1.14 18.23
C GLY A 379 5.44 -0.05 18.87
N SER A 380 4.68 -0.35 19.93
CA SER A 380 3.76 0.60 20.57
C SER A 380 4.38 1.39 21.72
N ASP A 381 5.70 1.28 21.95
CA ASP A 381 6.39 2.13 22.93
C ASP A 381 6.44 3.57 22.41
N THR A 382 5.76 4.47 23.13
CA THR A 382 5.65 5.88 22.77
C THR A 382 6.72 6.77 23.40
N SER A 383 7.63 6.22 24.23
CA SER A 383 8.60 7.03 24.98
C SER A 383 9.61 7.80 24.11
N LYS A 384 9.74 7.42 22.84
CA LYS A 384 10.65 8.03 21.84
C LYS A 384 9.90 8.62 20.64
N ARG A 385 8.57 8.72 20.71
CA ARG A 385 7.77 9.33 19.65
C ARG A 385 8.16 10.79 19.47
N VAL A 386 7.91 11.28 18.27
CA VAL A 386 7.97 12.72 17.98
C VAL A 386 7.17 13.51 19.03
N THR A 387 7.71 14.64 19.46
CA THR A 387 7.13 15.42 20.58
C THR A 387 5.78 16.07 20.24
N TRP A 388 5.45 16.16 18.96
CA TRP A 388 4.23 16.77 18.44
C TRP A 388 3.09 15.76 18.20
N GLU A 389 3.31 14.47 18.48
CA GLU A 389 2.22 13.48 18.49
C GLU A 389 1.09 13.94 19.43
N LYS A 390 -0.16 13.83 18.96
CA LYS A 390 -1.32 14.29 19.71
C LYS A 390 -1.71 13.24 20.75
N LYS A 391 -1.92 13.73 21.97
CA LYS A 391 -2.67 12.99 23.00
C LYS A 391 -4.15 13.27 22.79
N ILE A 392 -4.89 12.23 22.42
CA ILE A 392 -6.32 12.34 22.15
C ILE A 392 -7.12 12.08 23.42
N SER A 393 -8.15 12.89 23.69
CA SER A 393 -9.08 12.65 24.79
C SER A 393 -10.02 11.48 24.50
N ASP A 394 -10.56 10.82 25.53
CA ASP A 394 -11.53 9.72 25.36
C ASP A 394 -12.77 10.15 24.55
N SER A 395 -13.22 11.39 24.72
CA SER A 395 -14.33 11.96 23.96
C SER A 395 -13.99 12.12 22.48
N GLU A 396 -12.84 12.71 22.13
CA GLU A 396 -12.42 12.88 20.74
C GLU A 396 -12.15 11.53 20.07
N LEU A 397 -11.53 10.60 20.82
CA LEU A 397 -11.27 9.25 20.34
C LEU A 397 -12.57 8.53 19.98
N LYS A 398 -13.62 8.70 20.78
CA LYS A 398 -14.95 8.14 20.51
C LYS A 398 -15.53 8.69 19.21
N ASP A 399 -15.40 9.99 18.95
CA ASP A 399 -15.92 10.61 17.72
C ASP A 399 -15.27 10.03 16.44
N PHE A 400 -13.99 9.63 16.50
CA PHE A 400 -13.31 9.00 15.37
C PHE A 400 -13.54 7.48 15.25
N THR A 401 -13.75 6.79 16.37
CA THR A 401 -13.81 5.32 16.40
C THR A 401 -15.22 4.75 16.30
N GLN A 402 -16.25 5.59 16.49
CA GLN A 402 -17.63 5.22 16.20
C GLN A 402 -17.86 5.13 14.68
N ILE A 403 -18.73 4.21 14.27
CA ILE A 403 -19.06 4.03 12.85
C ILE A 403 -19.66 5.30 12.24
N SER A 404 -20.32 6.13 13.05
CA SER A 404 -20.84 7.45 12.66
C SER A 404 -19.77 8.42 12.17
N PHE A 405 -18.48 8.17 12.38
CA PHE A 405 -17.43 8.91 11.70
C PHE A 405 -17.64 8.85 10.19
N ILE A 406 -17.83 7.65 9.63
CA ILE A 406 -18.04 7.43 8.19
C ILE A 406 -19.51 7.20 7.80
N ASN A 407 -20.39 6.87 8.76
CA ASN A 407 -21.72 6.31 8.50
C ASN A 407 -22.85 7.09 9.19
N LYS A 408 -22.84 8.43 9.15
CA LYS A 408 -23.90 9.25 9.78
C LYS A 408 -25.29 8.97 9.21
N GLU A 409 -25.36 8.62 7.92
CA GLU A 409 -26.59 8.37 7.17
C GLU A 409 -27.03 6.90 7.19
N GLY A 410 -26.29 6.02 7.85
CA GLY A 410 -26.61 4.58 7.90
C GLY A 410 -26.53 3.89 6.54
N TRP A 411 -25.57 4.25 5.70
CA TRP A 411 -25.37 3.64 4.38
C TRP A 411 -24.76 2.24 4.45
N ILE A 412 -23.96 1.92 5.47
CA ILE A 412 -23.37 0.57 5.63
C ILE A 412 -24.46 -0.48 5.83
N GLU A 413 -25.49 -0.16 6.62
CA GLU A 413 -26.61 -1.06 6.91
C GLU A 413 -27.52 -1.29 5.69
N LYS A 414 -27.43 -0.42 4.67
CA LYS A 414 -28.14 -0.54 3.39
C LYS A 414 -27.36 -1.37 2.35
N GLN A 415 -26.13 -1.78 2.66
CA GLN A 415 -25.30 -2.58 1.76
C GLN A 415 -25.56 -4.09 1.92
N PRO A 416 -25.42 -4.87 0.82
CA PRO A 416 -25.63 -6.33 0.81
C PRO A 416 -24.48 -7.14 1.40
#